data_AF-A0A3N9UVJ9-F1
#
_entry.id   AF-A0A3N9UVJ9-F1
#
_cell.length_a   1.000
_cell.length_b   1.000
_cell.length_c   1.000
_cell.angle_alpha   90.00
_cell.angle_beta   90.00
_cell.angle_gamma   90.00
#
_symmetry.space_group_name_H-M   'P 1'
#
loop_
_entity.id
_entity.type
_entity.pdbx_description
1 polymer ?
#
loop_
_entity_poly.entity_id
_entity_poly.type
_entity_poly.pdbx_seq_one_letter_code
_entity_poly.pdbx_strand_id
1 'polypeptide(L)'
;MKIIYIVAAMFFLMAVTSIFITEASESYQDLLNLTQTNEDTRMDARDLAFFLVTHDFDATPKDGYVMVELNGTIYILTPNKDKPGLADIAIKKS
;
A
#
# COMPACT_ATOMS: atom_id res chain seq x y z
N MET A 1 25.00 39.77 -17.43
CA MET A 1 25.17 38.90 -16.24
C MET A 1 23.89 38.69 -15.43
N LYS A 2 23.10 39.71 -15.05
CA LYS A 2 21.86 39.53 -14.24
C LYS A 2 20.80 38.57 -14.85
N ILE A 3 20.63 38.57 -16.16
CA ILE A 3 19.64 37.72 -16.87
C ILE A 3 19.98 36.23 -16.78
N ILE A 4 21.28 35.88 -16.79
CA ILE A 4 21.74 34.48 -16.70
C ILE A 4 21.38 33.89 -15.34
N TYR A 5 21.50 34.66 -14.26
CA TYR A 5 21.12 34.22 -12.92
C TYR A 5 19.60 34.02 -12.78
N ILE A 6 18.78 34.85 -13.43
CA ILE A 6 17.31 34.72 -13.40
C ILE A 6 16.87 33.45 -14.14
N VAL A 7 17.45 33.17 -15.30
CA VAL A 7 17.14 31.95 -16.07
C VAL A 7 17.62 30.69 -15.33
N ALA A 8 18.80 30.73 -14.72
CA ALA A 8 19.29 29.63 -13.89
C ALA A 8 18.40 29.38 -12.65
N ALA A 9 17.89 30.45 -12.02
CA ALA A 9 16.97 30.33 -10.89
C ALA A 9 15.61 29.75 -11.28
N MET A 10 15.09 30.08 -12.47
CA MET A 10 13.84 29.47 -12.98
C MET A 10 14.01 27.97 -13.30
N PHE A 11 15.14 27.56 -13.88
CA PHE A 11 15.43 26.14 -14.12
C PHE A 11 15.60 25.36 -12.81
N PHE A 12 16.17 25.98 -11.78
CA PHE A 12 16.28 25.37 -10.45
C PHE A 12 14.91 25.22 -9.77
N LEU A 13 14.02 26.21 -9.89
CA LEU A 13 12.66 26.15 -9.35
C LEU A 13 11.79 25.08 -10.03
N MET A 14 11.94 24.88 -11.35
CA MET A 14 11.22 23.82 -12.08
C MET A 14 11.72 22.41 -11.75
N ALA A 15 12.99 22.25 -11.37
CA ALA A 15 13.53 20.95 -10.95
C ALA A 15 13.05 20.54 -9.54
N VAL A 16 12.74 21.51 -8.68
CA VAL A 16 12.28 21.26 -7.30
C VAL A 16 10.81 20.83 -7.25
N THR A 17 9.99 21.24 -8.22
CA THR A 17 8.56 20.88 -8.26
C THR A 17 8.27 19.45 -8.78
N SER A 18 9.26 18.78 -9.36
CA SER A 18 9.09 17.44 -9.94
C SER A 18 9.40 16.29 -8.96
N ILE A 19 9.64 16.59 -7.68
CA ILE A 19 10.15 15.61 -6.70
C ILE A 19 9.03 14.87 -5.96
N PHE A 20 7.78 15.30 -6.06
CA PHE A 20 6.68 14.64 -5.36
C PHE A 20 5.47 14.56 -6.28
N ILE A 21 5.20 13.36 -6.76
CA ILE A 21 3.91 12.64 -6.75
C ILE A 21 4.13 11.43 -7.67
N THR A 22 4.71 10.39 -7.10
CA THR A 22 4.29 9.04 -7.46
C THR A 22 3.67 8.50 -6.18
N GLU A 23 2.45 8.91 -5.88
CA GLU A 23 1.58 8.04 -5.09
C GLU A 23 1.42 6.80 -5.97
N ALA A 24 2.16 5.73 -5.66
CA ALA A 24 1.77 4.42 -6.12
C ALA A 24 0.36 4.24 -5.54
N SER A 25 -0.67 4.42 -6.35
CA SER A 25 -2.03 4.21 -5.90
C SER A 25 -2.10 2.76 -5.47
N GLU A 26 -2.10 2.49 -4.17
CA GLU A 26 -2.32 1.16 -3.61
C GLU A 26 -3.62 0.64 -4.22
N SER A 27 -3.49 -0.22 -5.23
CA SER A 27 -4.64 -0.67 -5.98
C SER A 27 -5.18 -1.95 -5.37
N TYR A 28 -6.50 -2.11 -5.42
CA TYR A 28 -7.13 -3.36 -5.04
C TYR A 28 -6.53 -4.57 -5.80
N GLN A 29 -6.04 -4.36 -7.03
CA GLN A 29 -5.42 -5.43 -7.82
C GLN A 29 -4.03 -5.79 -7.33
N ASP A 30 -3.24 -4.83 -6.85
CA ASP A 30 -1.95 -5.13 -6.24
C ASP A 30 -2.15 -5.89 -4.92
N LEU A 31 -3.12 -5.48 -4.11
CA LEU A 31 -3.51 -6.19 -2.90
C LEU A 31 -3.96 -7.62 -3.20
N LEU A 32 -4.83 -7.79 -4.21
CA LEU A 32 -5.32 -9.10 -4.64
C LEU A 32 -4.18 -9.99 -5.12
N ASN A 33 -3.31 -9.47 -6.00
CA ASN A 33 -2.15 -10.20 -6.50
C ASN A 33 -1.24 -10.63 -5.36
N LEU A 34 -0.96 -9.74 -4.41
CA LEU A 34 -0.10 -10.04 -3.27
C LEU A 34 -0.67 -11.17 -2.40
N THR A 35 -1.99 -11.14 -2.14
CA THR A 35 -2.65 -12.21 -1.38
C THR A 35 -2.76 -13.54 -2.12
N GLN A 36 -2.80 -13.54 -3.46
CA GLN A 36 -2.94 -14.76 -4.26
C GLN A 36 -1.60 -15.43 -4.62
N THR A 37 -0.52 -14.66 -4.68
CA THR A 37 0.81 -15.15 -5.10
C THR A 37 1.68 -15.63 -3.94
N ASN A 38 1.28 -15.34 -2.70
CA ASN A 38 1.98 -15.74 -1.49
C ASN A 38 1.14 -16.75 -0.72
N GLU A 39 1.80 -17.68 -0.05
CA GLU A 39 1.16 -18.67 0.83
C GLU A 39 1.97 -18.83 2.11
N ASP A 40 1.29 -18.79 3.24
CA ASP A 40 1.89 -19.08 4.54
C ASP A 40 0.83 -19.59 5.52
N THR A 41 0.94 -20.87 5.87
CA THR A 41 0.03 -21.56 6.79
C THR A 41 0.15 -21.10 8.24
N ARG A 42 1.28 -20.50 8.61
CA ARG A 42 1.60 -20.08 9.97
C ARG A 42 1.32 -18.60 10.20
N MET A 43 1.00 -17.86 9.15
CA MET A 43 0.78 -16.43 9.20
C MET A 43 -0.43 -16.09 10.09
N ASP A 44 -0.18 -15.25 11.09
CA ASP A 44 -1.23 -14.64 11.89
C ASP A 44 -1.60 -13.23 11.38
N ALA A 45 -2.59 -12.58 12.01
CA ALA A 45 -3.03 -11.25 11.59
C ALA A 45 -1.97 -10.16 11.79
N ARG A 46 -1.03 -10.32 12.75
CA ARG A 46 0.06 -9.38 12.98
C ARG A 46 1.13 -9.53 11.92
N ASP A 47 1.50 -10.77 11.61
CA ASP A 47 2.44 -11.10 10.54
C ASP A 47 1.93 -10.60 9.19
N LEU A 48 0.63 -10.84 8.90
CA LEU A 48 -0.02 -10.35 7.69
C LEU A 48 0.00 -8.81 7.62
N ALA A 49 -0.33 -8.11 8.72
CA ALA A 49 -0.28 -6.65 8.73
C ALA A 49 1.13 -6.11 8.50
N PHE A 50 2.13 -6.71 9.13
CA PHE A 50 3.54 -6.35 8.90
C PHE A 50 3.93 -6.57 7.44
N PHE A 51 3.60 -7.75 6.88
CA PHE A 51 3.85 -8.07 5.48
C PHE A 51 3.21 -7.03 4.54
N LEU A 52 1.96 -6.66 4.76
CA LEU A 52 1.26 -5.65 3.97
C LEU A 52 1.91 -4.26 4.06
N VAL A 53 2.30 -3.83 5.27
CA VAL A 53 3.03 -2.56 5.47
C VAL A 53 4.36 -2.55 4.72
N THR A 54 5.07 -3.68 4.62
CA THR A 54 6.31 -3.77 3.82
C THR A 54 6.10 -3.69 2.32
N HIS A 55 4.84 -3.79 1.86
CA HIS A 55 4.42 -3.60 0.47
C HIS A 55 3.64 -2.28 0.30
N ASP A 56 3.90 -1.32 1.18
CA ASP A 56 3.33 0.03 1.17
C ASP A 56 1.81 0.08 1.33
N PHE A 57 1.19 -0.91 1.98
CA PHE A 57 -0.25 -0.84 2.32
C PHE A 57 -0.50 -0.28 3.73
N ASP A 58 -1.48 0.61 3.88
CA ASP A 58 -1.97 1.02 5.20
C ASP A 58 -2.78 -0.10 5.87
N ALA A 59 -2.07 -0.97 6.59
CA ALA A 59 -2.61 -2.18 7.19
C ALA A 59 -2.57 -2.14 8.72
N THR A 60 -3.75 -2.20 9.35
CA THR A 60 -3.89 -2.23 10.81
C THR A 60 -4.32 -3.63 11.27
N PRO A 61 -3.54 -4.32 12.13
CA PRO A 61 -3.93 -5.60 12.68
C PRO A 61 -5.08 -5.44 13.69
N LYS A 62 -6.01 -6.40 13.65
CA LYS A 62 -7.09 -6.60 14.62
C LYS A 62 -7.07 -8.05 15.10
N ASP A 63 -7.95 -8.38 16.04
CA ASP A 63 -8.04 -9.75 16.55
C ASP A 63 -8.57 -10.69 15.44
N GLY A 64 -7.67 -11.47 14.85
CA GLY A 64 -7.96 -12.46 13.81
C GLY A 64 -8.01 -11.97 12.37
N TYR A 65 -7.85 -10.66 12.10
CA TYR A 65 -7.88 -10.09 10.75
C TYR A 65 -7.08 -8.78 10.64
N VAL A 66 -6.90 -8.27 9.43
CA VAL A 66 -6.25 -7.00 9.13
C VAL A 66 -7.23 -6.07 8.43
N MET A 67 -7.25 -4.80 8.82
CA MET A 67 -7.95 -3.75 8.08
C MET A 67 -6.97 -3.07 7.15
N VAL A 68 -7.32 -2.95 5.86
CA VAL A 68 -6.56 -2.18 4.87
C VAL A 68 -7.46 -1.08 4.32
N GLU A 69 -7.01 0.17 4.36
CA GLU A 69 -7.75 1.31 3.79
C GLU A 69 -7.25 1.62 2.38
N LEU A 70 -8.11 1.46 1.38
CA LEU A 70 -7.81 1.82 0.00
C LEU A 70 -8.85 2.81 -0.51
N ASN A 71 -8.44 4.02 -0.87
CA ASN A 71 -9.33 5.06 -1.43
C ASN A 71 -10.60 5.28 -0.60
N GLY A 72 -10.47 5.30 0.74
CA GLY A 72 -11.58 5.47 1.68
C GLY A 72 -12.49 4.24 1.85
N THR A 73 -12.15 3.10 1.24
CA THR A 73 -12.82 1.81 1.46
C THR A 73 -11.98 0.93 2.38
N ILE A 74 -12.60 0.41 3.44
CA ILE A 74 -11.94 -0.51 4.38
C ILE A 74 -12.15 -1.95 3.91
N TYR A 75 -11.06 -2.62 3.58
CA TYR A 75 -10.99 -4.05 3.31
C TYR A 75 -10.58 -4.80 4.57
N ILE A 76 -11.18 -5.97 4.77
CA ILE A 76 -10.89 -6.91 5.84
C ILE A 76 -10.16 -8.10 5.21
N LEU A 77 -8.94 -8.35 5.65
CA LEU A 77 -8.11 -9.47 5.22
C LEU A 77 -8.00 -10.48 6.35
N THR A 78 -8.37 -11.73 6.09
CA THR A 78 -8.32 -12.81 7.07
C THR A 78 -7.27 -13.84 6.64
N PRO A 79 -6.22 -14.11 7.44
CA PRO A 79 -5.21 -15.11 7.09
C PRO A 79 -5.84 -16.47 6.76
N ASN A 80 -5.45 -17.06 5.63
CA ASN A 80 -6.09 -18.25 5.08
C ASN A 80 -5.62 -19.55 5.73
N LYS A 81 -4.43 -19.55 6.35
CA LYS A 81 -3.83 -20.71 7.02
C LYS A 81 -3.78 -21.93 6.09
N ASP A 82 -4.66 -22.90 6.29
CA ASP A 82 -4.72 -24.14 5.52
C ASP A 82 -5.44 -24.01 4.17
N LYS A 83 -6.06 -22.85 3.89
CA LYS A 83 -6.67 -22.55 2.58
C LYS A 83 -5.62 -21.99 1.60
N PRO A 84 -5.81 -22.16 0.27
CA PRO A 84 -4.94 -21.54 -0.73
C PRO A 84 -4.86 -20.01 -0.60
N GLY A 85 -3.71 -19.45 -0.96
CA GLY A 85 -3.42 -18.02 -0.85
C GLY A 85 -3.16 -17.54 0.58
N LEU A 86 -2.73 -16.29 0.70
CA LEU A 86 -2.31 -15.68 1.96
C LEU A 86 -3.49 -15.31 2.86
N ALA A 87 -4.52 -14.70 2.27
CA ALA A 87 -5.67 -14.18 2.99
C ALA A 87 -6.92 -14.06 2.12
N ASP A 88 -8.08 -14.29 2.73
CA ASP A 88 -9.39 -13.97 2.15
C ASP A 88 -9.67 -12.46 2.32
N ILE A 89 -10.16 -11.80 1.26
CA ILE A 89 -10.48 -10.36 1.25
C ILE A 89 -12.00 -10.16 1.28
N ALA A 90 -12.49 -9.30 2.19
CA ALA A 90 -13.88 -8.87 2.25
C ALA A 90 -13.97 -7.35 2.41
N ILE A 91 -15.07 -6.73 1.96
CA ILE A 91 -15.33 -5.31 2.20
C ILE A 91 -16.05 -5.15 3.55
N LYS A 92 -15.59 -4.23 4.40
CA LYS A 92 -16.30 -3.88 5.63
C LYS A 92 -17.59 -3.14 5.26
N LYS A 93 -18.74 -3.78 5.48
CA LYS A 93 -20.04 -3.11 5.37
C LYS A 93 -20.23 -2.19 6.59
N SER A 94 -20.61 -0.93 6.33
CA SER A 94 -21.04 0.02 7.37
C SER A 94 -22.41 -0.34 7.92
#